data_AF-A0A133XZG3-F1
#
_entry.id   AF-A0A133XZG3-F1
#
_cell.length_a   1.000
_cell.length_b   1.000
_cell.length_c   1.000
_cell.angle_alpha   90.00
_cell.angle_beta   90.00
_cell.angle_gamma   90.00
#
_symmetry.space_group_name_H-M   'P 1'
#
loop_
_entity.id
_entity.type
_entity.pdbx_description
1 polymer ?
#
loop_
_entity_poly.entity_id
_entity_poly.type
_entity_poly.pdbx_seq_one_letter_code
_entity_poly.pdbx_strand_id
1 'polypeptide(L)' 'MIKNHPFIDGNKRIGTHAMLIFLALNSITLSYNDEDLIDIILKVASNQANESNLYQWIENHQE' A
#
# COMPACT_ATOMS: atom_id res chain seq x y z
N MET A 1 -5.53 3.53 -7.91
CA MET A 1 -6.37 4.44 -7.07
C MET A 1 -5.57 5.62 -6.53
N ILE A 2 -4.43 5.39 -5.87
CA ILE A 2 -3.65 6.47 -5.22
C ILE A 2 -3.19 7.55 -6.22
N LYS A 3 -2.61 7.15 -7.36
CA LYS A 3 -2.05 8.08 -8.36
C LYS A 3 -3.10 8.72 -9.28
N ASN A 4 -4.28 8.11 -9.40
CA ASN A 4 -5.31 8.57 -10.33
C ASN A 4 -6.27 9.58 -9.69
N HIS A 5 -6.10 9.89 -8.41
CA HIS A 5 -6.91 10.82 -7.62
C HIS A 5 -8.43 10.81 -7.91
N PRO A 6 -9.11 9.64 -7.95
CA PRO A 6 -10.52 9.57 -8.34
C PRO A 6 -11.49 10.18 -7.31
N PHE A 7 -11.06 10.38 -6.06
CA PHE A 7 -11.87 10.97 -4.99
C PHE A 7 -11.42 12.39 -4.63
N ILE A 8 -12.36 13.19 -4.11
CA ILE A 8 -12.10 14.55 -3.60
C ILE A 8 -11.06 14.52 -2.46
N ASP A 9 -11.14 13.53 -1.56
CA ASP A 9 -10.12 13.23 -0.54
C ASP A 9 -10.08 11.70 -0.26
N GLY A 10 -9.06 11.23 0.47
CA GLY A 10 -9.00 9.86 0.97
C GLY A 10 -8.41 8.85 0.00
N ASN A 11 -7.96 9.26 -1.19
CA ASN A 11 -7.34 8.39 -2.20
C ASN A 11 -6.23 7.49 -1.64
N LYS A 12 -5.42 8.05 -0.72
CA LYS A 12 -4.36 7.33 -0.01
C LYS A 12 -4.95 6.26 0.92
N ARG A 13 -5.85 6.64 1.84
CA ARG A 13 -6.50 5.74 2.80
C ARG A 13 -7.24 4.59 2.11
N ILE A 14 -8.04 4.92 1.09
CA ILE A 14 -8.83 3.93 0.33
C ILE A 14 -7.90 3.02 -0.49
N GLY A 15 -6.86 3.57 -1.12
CA GLY A 15 -5.89 2.79 -1.87
C GLY A 15 -5.13 1.78 -1.00
N THR A 16 -4.70 2.19 0.19
CA THR A 16 -4.05 1.30 1.16
C THR A 16 -5.00 0.22 1.66
N HIS A 17 -6.22 0.57 2.08
CA HIS A 17 -7.17 -0.42 2.55
C HIS A 17 -7.59 -1.42 1.46
N ALA A 18 -7.77 -0.95 0.22
CA ALA A 18 -8.06 -1.84 -0.90
C ALA A 18 -6.94 -2.85 -1.15
N MET A 19 -5.67 -2.42 -1.05
CA MET A 19 -4.51 -3.30 -1.14
C MET A 19 -4.52 -4.36 -0.03
N LEU A 20 -4.68 -3.94 1.24
CA LEU A 20 -4.66 -4.86 2.38
C LEU A 20 -5.81 -5.89 2.32
N ILE A 21 -7.02 -5.44 1.95
CA ILE A 21 -8.18 -6.33 1.78
C ILE A 21 -7.91 -7.32 0.64
N PHE A 22 -7.36 -6.86 -0.50
CA PHE A 22 -7.03 -7.74 -1.61
C PHE A 22 -6.05 -8.85 -1.20
N LEU A 23 -5.00 -8.52 -0.45
CA LEU A 23 -4.04 -9.51 0.05
C LEU A 23 -4.69 -10.50 1.02
N ALA A 24 -5.49 -10.01 1.97
CA ALA A 24 -6.21 -10.85 2.93
C ALA A 24 -7.19 -11.82 2.23
N LEU A 25 -7.89 -11.37 1.18
CA LEU A 25 -8.77 -12.22 0.38
C LEU A 25 -8.01 -13.34 -0.36
N ASN A 26 -6.71 -13.15 -0.60
CA ASN A 26 -5.82 -14.14 -1.20
C ASN A 26 -4.99 -14.90 -0.15
N SER A 27 -5.38 -14.84 1.14
CA SER A 27 -4.68 -15.50 2.25
C SER A 27 -3.23 -15.07 2.44
N ILE A 28 -2.88 -13.87 1.99
CA ILE A 28 -1.58 -13.25 2.24
C ILE A 28 -1.73 -12.32 3.45
N THR A 29 -1.09 -12.67 4.56
CA THR A 29 -0.98 -11.82 5.74
C THR A 29 0.36 -11.09 5.74
N LEU A 30 0.34 -9.85 6.23
CA LEU A 30 1.55 -9.04 6.35
C LEU A 30 1.78 -8.66 7.81
N SER A 31 3.04 -8.68 8.24
CA SER A 31 3.50 -8.16 9.52
C SER A 31 4.22 -6.83 9.30
N TYR A 32 3.58 -5.73 9.70
CA TYR A 32 4.12 -4.37 9.63
C TYR A 32 3.67 -3.54 10.84
N ASN A 33 4.38 -2.45 11.13
CA ASN A 33 3.87 -1.39 12.01
C ASN A 33 3.27 -0.24 11.20
N ASP A 34 2.54 0.65 11.87
CA ASP A 34 1.85 1.77 11.21
C ASP A 34 2.82 2.73 10.51
N GLU A 35 4.00 2.99 11.08
CA GLU A 35 4.99 3.90 10.50
C GLU A 35 5.53 3.35 9.16
N ASP A 36 5.86 2.07 9.10
CA ASP A 36 6.37 1.39 7.90
C ASP A 36 5.33 1.38 6.78
N LEU A 37 4.06 1.09 7.12
CA LEU A 37 2.96 1.12 6.14
C LEU A 37 2.72 2.55 5.62
N ILE A 38 2.72 3.54 6.51
CA ILE A 38 2.52 4.94 6.12
C ILE A 38 3.65 5.40 5.20
N ASP A 39 4.90 5.09 5.52
CA ASP A 39 6.07 5.50 4.75
C ASP A 39 6.02 4.96 3.31
N ILE A 40 5.81 3.66 3.12
CA ILE A 40 5.77 3.08 1.76
C ILE A 40 4.60 3.66 0.94
N ILE A 41 3.43 3.87 1.55
CA ILE A 41 2.27 4.42 0.87
C ILE A 41 2.49 5.89 0.47
N LEU A 42 3.13 6.68 1.34
CA LEU A 42 3.49 8.06 1.03
C LEU A 42 4.52 8.12 -0.10
N LYS A 43 5.54 7.24 -0.08
CA LYS A 43 6.52 7.12 -1.17
C LYS A 43 5.88 6.74 -2.50
N VAL A 44 4.91 5.82 -2.50
CA VAL A 44 4.16 5.46 -3.71
C VAL A 44 3.32 6.65 -4.21
N ALA A 45 2.67 7.38 -3.31
CA ALA A 45 1.86 8.55 -3.65
C ALA A 45 2.69 9.73 -4.18
N SER A 46 3.93 9.90 -3.70
CA SER A 46 4.86 10.95 -4.11
C SER A 46 5.73 10.55 -5.32
N ASN A 47 5.50 9.39 -5.94
CA ASN A 47 6.34 8.78 -6.98
C ASN A 47 7.80 8.52 -6.57
N GLN A 48 8.10 8.50 -5.27
CA GLN A 48 9.42 8.10 -4.74
C GLN A 48 9.57 6.57 -4.67
N ALA A 49 8.46 5.83 -4.70
CA ALA A 49 8.41 4.38 -4.86
C ALA A 49 7.49 4.02 -6.04
N ASN A 50 7.87 2.97 -6.76
CA ASN A 50 7.08 2.41 -7.85
C ASN A 50 6.45 1.07 -7.45
N GLU A 51 5.76 0.43 -8.41
CA GLU A 51 5.08 -0.85 -8.20
C GLU A 51 6.05 -1.96 -7.78
N SER A 52 7.27 -1.99 -8.34
CA SER A 52 8.30 -2.96 -7.97
C SER A 52 8.77 -2.76 -6.53
N ASN A 53 8.91 -1.52 -6.07
CA ASN A 53 9.27 -1.23 -4.68
C ASN A 53 8.15 -1.64 -3.71
N LEU A 54 6.89 -1.37 -4.08
CA LEU A 54 5.74 -1.79 -3.28
C LEU A 54 5.61 -3.31 -3.23
N TYR A 55 5.83 -4.00 -4.35
CA TYR A 55 5.85 -5.46 -4.41
C TYR A 55 6.94 -6.04 -3.50
N GLN A 56 8.17 -5.51 -3.59
CA GLN A 56 9.26 -5.95 -2.72
C GLN A 56 8.96 -5.66 -1.24
N TRP A 57 8.32 -4.53 -0.93
CA TRP A 57 7.86 -4.25 0.42
C TRP A 57 6.85 -5.30 0.90
N ILE A 58 5.87 -5.67 0.07
CA ILE A 58 4.90 -6.72 0.40
C ILE A 58 5.61 -8.06 0.66
N GLU A 59 6.52 -8.50 -0.22
CA GLU A 59 7.27 -9.76 -0.04
C GLU A 59 8.08 -9.77 1.26
N ASN A 60 8.73 -8.66 1.61
CA ASN A 60 9.55 -8.57 2.82
C ASN A 60 8.73 -8.57 4.12
N HIS A 61 7.43 -8.26 4.05
CA HIS A 61 6.54 -8.18 5.21
C HIS A 61 5.53 -9.33 5.22
N GLN A 62 5.57 -10.24 4.25
CA GLN A 62 4.69 -11.40 4.23
C GLN A 62 5.11 -12.42 5.32
N GLU A 63 4.12 -12.99 6.01
CA GLU A 63 4.31 -14.10 6.96
C GLU A 63 4.47 -15.47 6.28
#